data_AF-A0A5M3WFK4-F1
#
_entry.id   AF-A0A5M3WFK4-F1
#
_cell.length_a   1.000
_cell.length_b   1.000
_cell.length_c   1.000
_cell.angle_alpha   90.00
_cell.angle_beta   90.00
_cell.angle_gamma   90.00
#
_symmetry.space_group_name_H-M   'P 1'
#
loop_
_entity.id
_entity.type
_entity.pdbx_description
1 polymer ?
#
loop_
_entity_poly.entity_id
_entity_poly.type
_entity_poly.pdbx_seq_one_letter_code
_entity_poly.pdbx_strand_id
1 'polypeptide(L)'
;MARGSLDVPALFVAATNSAAIVIGMPALELSRRHLLGGAAAVAGATLLPSLSSSPAAAHAGQTADPFLLGVASGDPLPNQVVLWTRLVRDLAGAAFSSRPVPVSWQVARDERFRRPVRSGVALAGPELAHSVHVDVTGLEPGREYFYRFKALGDISPVGRTKTAADRWTDLSRLRLGIVNCQDFQNGYWPAYWGLAEEDLDVVFHLGDYIYEYDPRSRFPDRAHTTPETPGLDQLSTLNDYRQRHAQYKSDPALRAAHASFPWVVTWDDHETENNYATLTDEIDDTGPAKQTPEQFAAQRASAYQAYYEHMPIRADLRPGSADLRIFRRFDFGRLVRFNVLDTRQYRTDQPGGFPTDFGPPTAGTGNTAGTLTGEAQERWLADGLLRSHARWNVVAQQVMMARTLFPNPTGQQPPVLANLDQWDGYAPQRTRLLQLLADARISNPVVLAGDIHSTWLSELKVDFDRPESPSVAVELVATSISSDFPVAFDAPIKAANPVFNPHVRYFDGLKRGYLRCDVRRHAWRTDVRVVDTIEVRQAPVSTSVSYTVENGRSTLIPG
;
A
#
# COMPACT_ATOMS: atom_id res chain seq x y z
N MET A 1 -57.37 -11.58 -12.68
CA MET A 1 -57.11 -12.71 -13.59
C MET A 1 -55.72 -13.26 -13.30
N ALA A 2 -55.67 -14.57 -13.00
CA ALA A 2 -54.50 -15.45 -12.95
C ALA A 2 -53.24 -15.00 -12.19
N ARG A 3 -53.19 -15.32 -10.90
CA ARG A 3 -51.98 -15.79 -10.21
C ARG A 3 -51.99 -17.31 -10.25
N GLY A 4 -50.88 -17.93 -10.64
CA GLY A 4 -50.66 -19.38 -10.56
C GLY A 4 -49.59 -19.69 -9.52
N SER A 5 -50.03 -20.25 -8.40
CA SER A 5 -49.25 -21.00 -7.41
C SER A 5 -48.87 -22.38 -7.95
N LEU A 6 -47.80 -23.00 -7.43
CA LEU A 6 -47.82 -24.40 -6.99
C LEU A 6 -46.60 -24.74 -6.11
N ASP A 7 -46.86 -25.64 -5.17
CA ASP A 7 -46.23 -25.94 -3.89
C ASP A 7 -45.12 -27.04 -3.91
N VAL A 8 -44.10 -26.92 -3.02
CA VAL A 8 -43.70 -27.79 -1.85
C VAL A 8 -43.88 -29.34 -2.00
N PRO A 9 -43.09 -30.31 -1.40
CA PRO A 9 -42.34 -30.30 -0.10
C PRO A 9 -40.99 -31.04 0.02
N ALA A 10 -40.40 -30.87 1.22
CA ALA A 10 -39.35 -31.65 1.86
C ALA A 10 -39.78 -33.06 2.33
N LEU A 11 -38.81 -33.97 2.53
CA LEU A 11 -38.98 -35.22 3.28
C LEU A 11 -37.76 -35.53 4.17
N PHE A 12 -38.03 -35.84 5.44
CA PHE A 12 -37.15 -36.37 6.48
C PHE A 12 -37.06 -37.91 6.41
N VAL A 13 -35.90 -38.51 6.70
CA VAL A 13 -35.76 -39.88 7.26
C VAL A 13 -34.52 -39.95 8.16
N ALA A 14 -34.63 -40.67 9.29
CA ALA A 14 -33.63 -40.85 10.34
C ALA A 14 -33.21 -42.34 10.52
N ALA A 15 -32.03 -42.54 11.16
CA ALA A 15 -31.55 -43.72 11.94
C ALA A 15 -31.09 -44.98 11.14
N THR A 16 -30.12 -45.85 11.54
CA THR A 16 -29.39 -46.17 12.79
C THR A 16 -28.15 -47.08 12.53
N ASN A 17 -27.22 -47.14 13.51
CA ASN A 17 -26.39 -48.27 14.02
C ASN A 17 -25.04 -48.76 13.41
N SER A 18 -23.98 -48.53 14.21
CA SER A 18 -23.05 -49.49 14.89
C SER A 18 -22.11 -50.43 14.11
N ALA A 19 -20.79 -50.32 14.39
CA ALA A 19 -19.94 -51.41 14.92
C ALA A 19 -18.52 -50.92 15.29
N ALA A 20 -18.00 -51.45 16.40
CA ALA A 20 -16.69 -51.16 17.00
C ALA A 20 -15.61 -52.17 16.57
N ILE A 21 -14.34 -51.77 16.53
CA ILE A 21 -13.18 -52.67 16.73
C ILE A 21 -12.08 -51.94 17.51
N VAL A 22 -11.76 -52.48 18.68
CA VAL A 22 -10.60 -52.22 19.55
C VAL A 22 -9.57 -53.30 19.26
N ILE A 23 -8.29 -52.96 19.03
CA ILE A 23 -7.18 -53.92 19.21
C ILE A 23 -5.98 -53.18 19.85
N GLY A 24 -5.58 -53.71 21.01
CA GLY A 24 -4.55 -53.16 21.89
C GLY A 24 -3.11 -53.55 21.58
N MET A 25 -2.22 -52.92 22.32
CA MET A 25 -0.79 -53.21 22.41
C MET A 25 -0.54 -54.49 23.23
N PRO A 26 0.53 -55.25 22.94
CA PRO A 26 1.19 -56.06 23.94
C PRO A 26 2.54 -55.45 24.35
N ALA A 27 2.72 -55.33 25.66
CA ALA A 27 4.03 -55.29 26.30
C ALA A 27 4.54 -56.73 26.48
N LEU A 28 5.85 -56.95 26.32
CA LEU A 28 6.53 -58.16 26.75
C LEU A 28 7.85 -57.77 27.44
N GLU A 29 7.90 -57.99 28.75
CA GLU A 29 9.13 -58.17 29.53
C GLU A 29 9.79 -59.51 29.15
N LEU A 30 11.12 -59.62 29.27
CA LEU A 30 11.76 -60.73 29.99
C LEU A 30 13.28 -60.54 30.19
N SER A 31 13.73 -61.20 31.25
CA SER A 31 14.92 -60.97 32.05
C SER A 31 16.14 -61.84 31.68
N ARG A 32 17.33 -61.32 32.03
CA ARG A 32 18.61 -61.94 32.48
C ARG A 32 18.75 -63.48 32.48
N ARG A 33 19.78 -63.99 31.77
CA ARG A 33 20.82 -65.00 32.18
C ARG A 33 21.50 -65.55 30.91
N HIS A 34 22.76 -65.22 30.62
CA HIS A 34 24.01 -66.01 30.88
C HIS A 34 25.08 -65.45 29.91
N LEU A 35 26.40 -65.46 30.10
CA LEU A 35 27.33 -65.84 31.15
C LEU A 35 28.71 -65.27 30.73
N LEU A 36 29.44 -64.71 31.69
CA LEU A 36 30.90 -64.79 31.95
C LEU A 36 31.94 -64.48 30.86
N GLY A 37 32.91 -63.65 31.26
CA GLY A 37 34.33 -64.03 31.19
C GLY A 37 35.34 -62.89 31.03
N GLY A 38 35.98 -62.46 32.13
CA GLY A 38 37.31 -61.82 32.09
C GLY A 38 37.45 -60.54 32.92
N ALA A 39 37.97 -60.65 34.13
CA ALA A 39 38.26 -59.55 35.05
C ALA A 39 39.77 -59.22 35.09
N ALA A 40 40.12 -57.93 35.08
CA ALA A 40 41.20 -57.34 35.86
C ALA A 40 40.99 -55.82 36.02
N ALA A 41 40.77 -55.41 37.27
CA ALA A 41 40.56 -54.07 37.86
C ALA A 41 41.93 -53.40 38.22
N VAL A 42 42.17 -52.11 38.53
CA VAL A 42 41.45 -50.83 38.75
C VAL A 42 42.59 -49.76 38.92
N ALA A 43 42.55 -48.52 38.41
CA ALA A 43 41.92 -47.33 39.02
C ALA A 43 42.10 -46.05 38.16
N GLY A 44 41.10 -45.16 38.17
CA GLY A 44 41.25 -43.74 37.80
C GLY A 44 40.16 -43.19 36.88
N ALA A 45 39.01 -42.79 37.44
CA ALA A 45 37.89 -42.18 36.73
C ALA A 45 38.14 -40.70 36.36
N THR A 46 37.78 -40.32 35.14
CA THR A 46 36.95 -39.14 34.84
C THR A 46 36.28 -39.35 33.48
N LEU A 47 34.95 -39.22 33.48
CA LEU A 47 34.04 -39.45 32.36
C LEU A 47 34.06 -38.26 31.40
N LEU A 48 34.07 -38.53 30.08
CA LEU A 48 33.10 -38.00 29.11
C LEU A 48 33.26 -38.77 27.78
N PRO A 49 32.22 -39.44 27.25
CA PRO A 49 32.33 -40.25 26.05
C PRO A 49 32.28 -39.38 24.79
N SER A 50 33.31 -39.55 23.96
CA SER A 50 33.30 -39.30 22.52
C SER A 50 32.16 -40.08 21.86
N LEU A 51 31.11 -39.37 21.45
CA LEU A 51 30.09 -39.91 20.55
C LEU A 51 30.37 -39.37 19.14
N SER A 52 30.75 -40.32 18.29
CA SER A 52 30.80 -40.22 16.84
C SER A 52 29.51 -39.61 16.31
N SER A 53 29.58 -38.36 15.82
CA SER A 53 28.50 -37.75 15.05
C SER A 53 28.54 -38.31 13.63
N SER A 54 27.64 -39.24 13.33
CA SER A 54 27.33 -39.63 11.95
C SER A 54 26.92 -38.40 11.13
N PRO A 55 27.56 -38.10 10.00
CA PRO A 55 27.11 -37.04 9.10
C PRO A 55 26.26 -37.68 8.01
N ALA A 56 24.97 -37.93 8.26
CA ALA A 56 23.99 -38.24 7.21
C ALA A 56 22.59 -38.49 7.80
N ALA A 57 21.86 -37.42 8.13
CA ALA A 57 20.38 -37.39 8.12
C ALA A 57 19.89 -35.98 8.49
N ALA A 58 20.29 -34.95 7.71
CA ALA A 58 19.71 -33.61 7.84
C ALA A 58 19.76 -32.86 6.51
N HIS A 59 19.52 -33.53 5.39
CA HIS A 59 19.39 -32.93 4.04
C HIS A 59 18.17 -33.54 3.33
N ALA A 60 17.01 -33.53 3.99
CA ALA A 60 15.75 -33.96 3.39
C ALA A 60 14.65 -32.96 3.75
N GLY A 61 14.71 -31.85 3.03
CA GLY A 61 13.80 -30.73 3.05
C GLY A 61 14.57 -29.61 2.38
N GLN A 62 14.51 -29.52 1.04
CA GLN A 62 14.92 -28.30 0.35
C GLN A 62 14.24 -27.15 1.09
N THR A 63 15.01 -26.38 1.87
CA THR A 63 14.46 -25.23 2.58
C THR A 63 14.14 -24.24 1.49
N ALA A 64 12.85 -24.10 1.18
CA ALA A 64 12.38 -23.05 0.30
C ALA A 64 12.96 -21.71 0.80
N ASP A 65 13.46 -20.89 -0.13
CA ASP A 65 14.01 -19.57 0.16
C ASP A 65 13.02 -18.80 1.06
N PRO A 66 13.40 -18.40 2.29
CA PRO A 66 12.48 -17.75 3.21
C PRO A 66 12.13 -16.32 2.79
N PHE A 67 12.82 -15.75 1.79
CA PHE A 67 12.65 -14.38 1.31
C PHE A 67 11.76 -14.30 0.06
N LEU A 68 10.71 -15.13 -0.03
CA LEU A 68 9.80 -15.15 -1.19
C LEU A 68 9.12 -13.80 -1.48
N LEU A 69 8.90 -12.97 -0.45
CA LEU A 69 8.32 -11.63 -0.59
C LEU A 69 9.34 -10.54 -0.90
N GLY A 70 10.62 -10.91 -1.08
CA GLY A 70 11.70 -9.98 -1.35
C GLY A 70 12.04 -9.11 -0.15
N VAL A 71 12.59 -7.93 -0.44
CA VAL A 71 13.01 -6.94 0.54
C VAL A 71 12.47 -5.57 0.15
N ALA A 72 12.30 -4.68 1.12
CA ALA A 72 11.88 -3.30 0.88
C ALA A 72 12.61 -2.34 1.81
N SER A 73 12.63 -1.06 1.45
CA SER A 73 13.11 0.01 2.34
C SER A 73 12.18 1.20 2.26
N GLY A 74 12.15 2.03 3.30
CA GLY A 74 11.17 3.09 3.37
C GLY A 74 11.35 4.08 4.50
N ASP A 75 10.46 5.06 4.53
CA ASP A 75 10.48 6.21 5.43
C ASP A 75 11.89 6.81 5.61
N PRO A 76 12.56 7.20 4.51
CA PRO A 76 13.93 7.69 4.56
C PRO A 76 14.00 9.04 5.29
N LEU A 77 14.91 9.10 6.26
CA LEU A 77 15.29 10.31 6.99
C LEU A 77 16.76 10.65 6.68
N PRO A 78 17.26 11.84 7.05
CA PRO A 78 18.63 12.22 6.77
C PRO A 78 19.68 11.23 7.27
N ASN A 79 19.45 10.60 8.42
CA ASN A 79 20.42 9.69 9.01
C ASN A 79 19.87 8.29 9.25
N GLN A 80 18.68 7.98 8.71
CA GLN A 80 17.98 6.73 9.02
C GLN A 80 17.14 6.24 7.85
N VAL A 81 16.90 4.94 7.79
CA VAL A 81 15.97 4.33 6.84
C VAL A 81 15.41 3.04 7.43
N VAL A 82 14.14 2.76 7.19
CA VAL A 82 13.53 1.47 7.55
C VAL A 82 13.94 0.44 6.52
N LEU A 83 14.45 -0.71 6.96
CA LEU A 83 14.62 -1.90 6.14
C LEU A 83 13.56 -2.92 6.51
N TRP A 84 13.00 -3.57 5.50
CA TRP A 84 11.93 -4.52 5.66
C TRP A 84 12.19 -5.83 4.91
N THR A 85 11.80 -6.94 5.53
CA THR A 85 11.58 -8.23 4.88
C THR A 85 10.55 -9.01 5.70
N ARG A 86 9.95 -10.06 5.14
CA ARG A 86 9.13 -11.02 5.89
C ARG A 86 9.54 -12.44 5.55
N LEU A 87 9.75 -13.28 6.57
CA LEU A 87 10.03 -14.69 6.35
C LEU A 87 8.73 -15.44 6.10
N VAL A 88 8.64 -16.16 4.97
CA VAL A 88 7.49 -16.98 4.62
C VAL A 88 7.93 -18.36 4.14
N ARG A 89 7.11 -19.39 4.36
CA ARG A 89 7.36 -20.75 3.83
C ARG A 89 6.72 -20.95 2.46
N ASP A 90 5.54 -20.37 2.32
CA ASP A 90 4.69 -20.35 1.16
C ASP A 90 3.89 -19.04 1.16
N LEU A 91 2.99 -18.88 0.20
CA LEU A 91 2.16 -17.68 0.07
C LEU A 91 0.84 -17.78 0.86
N ALA A 92 0.64 -18.81 1.69
CA ALA A 92 -0.60 -19.04 2.44
C ALA A 92 -0.73 -18.16 3.70
N GLY A 93 0.13 -17.15 3.86
CA GLY A 93 -0.01 -16.09 4.87
C GLY A 93 0.28 -16.50 6.32
N ALA A 94 0.39 -17.80 6.61
CA ALA A 94 0.66 -18.34 7.93
C ALA A 94 2.02 -17.92 8.51
N ALA A 95 2.14 -17.95 9.84
CA ALA A 95 3.39 -17.69 10.53
C ALA A 95 4.47 -18.70 10.11
N PHE A 96 5.70 -18.23 9.92
CA PHE A 96 6.82 -19.07 9.49
C PHE A 96 7.14 -20.18 10.51
N SER A 97 7.03 -19.88 11.80
CA SER A 97 7.17 -20.89 12.86
C SER A 97 6.48 -20.42 14.14
N SER A 98 6.33 -21.27 15.14
CA SER A 98 5.81 -20.85 16.45
C SER A 98 6.83 -20.09 17.32
N ARG A 99 8.06 -19.87 16.83
CA ARG A 99 9.15 -19.24 17.59
C ARG A 99 9.71 -18.02 16.84
N PRO A 100 10.30 -17.07 17.57
CA PRO A 100 11.08 -16.02 16.93
C PRO A 100 12.27 -16.59 16.15
N VAL A 101 12.54 -16.03 14.97
CA VAL A 101 13.68 -16.39 14.12
C VAL A 101 14.67 -15.22 14.09
N PRO A 102 15.95 -15.42 14.46
CA PRO A 102 16.95 -14.38 14.32
C PRO A 102 17.27 -14.11 12.86
N VAL A 103 17.18 -12.85 12.45
CA VAL A 103 17.48 -12.35 11.11
C VAL A 103 18.62 -11.36 11.20
N SER A 104 19.77 -11.73 10.66
CA SER A 104 20.90 -10.80 10.53
C SER A 104 20.64 -9.83 9.39
N TRP A 105 21.01 -8.57 9.56
CA TRP A 105 20.89 -7.55 8.51
C TRP A 105 22.20 -6.79 8.36
N GLN A 106 22.46 -6.29 7.15
CA GLN A 106 23.64 -5.49 6.83
C GLN A 106 23.27 -4.33 5.92
N VAL A 107 23.97 -3.20 6.09
CA VAL A 107 23.96 -2.05 5.19
C VAL A 107 25.40 -1.76 4.76
N ALA A 108 25.62 -1.54 3.47
CA ALA A 108 26.93 -1.31 2.89
C ALA A 108 26.92 -0.16 1.86
N ARG A 109 28.11 0.39 1.60
CA ARG A 109 28.32 1.43 0.56
C ARG A 109 28.48 0.85 -0.86
N ASP A 110 28.51 -0.47 -0.99
CA ASP A 110 28.64 -1.16 -2.26
C ASP A 110 27.79 -2.44 -2.26
N GLU A 111 27.24 -2.77 -3.42
CA GLU A 111 26.35 -3.91 -3.64
C GLU A 111 26.97 -5.27 -3.28
N ARG A 112 28.31 -5.37 -3.33
CA ARG A 112 29.05 -6.59 -2.98
C ARG A 112 29.35 -6.71 -1.49
N PHE A 113 28.87 -5.77 -0.67
CA PHE A 113 29.05 -5.72 0.79
C PHE A 113 30.52 -5.76 1.23
N ARG A 114 31.44 -5.17 0.46
CA ARG A 114 32.86 -5.06 0.83
C ARG A 114 33.12 -3.95 1.85
N ARG A 115 32.22 -2.97 1.94
CA ARG A 115 32.27 -1.81 2.84
C ARG A 115 30.99 -1.72 3.68
N PRO A 116 30.73 -2.67 4.60
CA PRO A 116 29.60 -2.59 5.51
C PRO A 116 29.75 -1.38 6.43
N VAL A 117 28.66 -0.68 6.68
CA VAL A 117 28.59 0.52 7.54
C VAL A 117 27.70 0.32 8.76
N ARG A 118 26.70 -0.57 8.67
CA ARG A 118 25.83 -0.97 9.76
C ARG A 118 25.48 -2.44 9.62
N SER A 119 25.23 -3.10 10.74
CA SER A 119 24.73 -4.47 10.79
C SER A 119 24.13 -4.76 12.16
N GLY A 120 23.28 -5.77 12.24
CA GLY A 120 22.72 -6.23 13.49
C GLY A 120 21.90 -7.49 13.31
N VAL A 121 21.14 -7.84 14.33
CA VAL A 121 20.19 -8.95 14.32
C VAL A 121 18.85 -8.41 14.80
N ALA A 122 17.79 -8.72 14.07
CA ALA A 122 16.41 -8.52 14.49
C ALA A 122 15.77 -9.89 14.78
N LEU A 123 14.76 -9.92 15.66
CA LEU A 123 13.98 -11.13 15.91
C LEU A 123 12.66 -11.02 15.14
N ALA A 124 12.45 -11.93 14.19
CA ALA A 124 11.20 -12.06 13.45
C ALA A 124 10.25 -12.95 14.26
N GLY A 125 9.24 -12.38 14.91
CA GLY A 125 8.30 -13.10 15.78
C GLY A 125 7.00 -13.52 15.08
N PRO A 126 6.33 -14.61 15.54
CA PRO A 126 5.04 -15.06 15.00
C PRO A 126 3.91 -14.04 15.14
N GLU A 127 3.95 -13.20 16.16
CA GLU A 127 2.94 -12.18 16.46
C GLU A 127 2.82 -11.13 15.35
N LEU A 128 3.91 -10.87 14.62
CA LEU A 128 3.98 -10.01 13.43
C LEU A 128 4.28 -10.79 12.16
N ALA A 129 3.86 -12.06 12.13
CA ALA A 129 3.96 -12.95 10.97
C ALA A 129 5.39 -13.10 10.40
N HIS A 130 6.40 -13.02 11.27
CA HIS A 130 7.83 -13.04 10.96
C HIS A 130 8.26 -11.92 9.99
N SER A 131 7.55 -10.78 10.02
CA SER A 131 8.05 -9.54 9.45
C SER A 131 9.23 -9.01 10.28
N VAL A 132 10.12 -8.29 9.61
CA VAL A 132 11.30 -7.66 10.18
C VAL A 132 11.28 -6.21 9.76
N HIS A 133 11.28 -5.31 10.74
CA HIS A 133 11.42 -3.88 10.54
C HIS A 133 12.67 -3.43 11.29
N VAL A 134 13.63 -2.86 10.57
CA VAL A 134 14.85 -2.32 11.16
C VAL A 134 14.95 -0.84 10.82
N ASP A 135 14.79 0.02 11.82
CA ASP A 135 15.10 1.45 11.69
C ASP A 135 16.61 1.67 11.84
N VAL A 136 17.33 1.62 10.71
CA VAL A 136 18.79 1.70 10.71
C VAL A 136 19.22 3.15 10.90
N THR A 137 19.92 3.45 11.98
CA THR A 137 20.35 4.82 12.31
C THR A 137 21.84 5.10 12.11
N GLY A 138 22.19 6.39 12.08
CA GLY A 138 23.57 6.87 11.97
C GLY A 138 24.16 6.77 10.56
N LEU A 139 23.31 6.74 9.55
CA LEU A 139 23.73 6.80 8.14
C LEU A 139 24.07 8.25 7.74
N GLU A 140 24.92 8.41 6.72
CA GLU A 140 25.15 9.72 6.10
C GLU A 140 23.91 10.19 5.30
N PRO A 141 23.57 11.49 5.32
CA PRO A 141 22.49 12.06 4.52
C PRO A 141 22.71 12.05 3.00
N GLY A 142 21.61 11.98 2.27
CA GLY A 142 21.57 12.06 0.80
C GLY A 142 22.34 10.96 0.08
N ARG A 143 22.59 9.83 0.75
CA ARG A 143 23.51 8.79 0.28
C ARG A 143 22.77 7.51 -0.04
N GLU A 144 23.17 6.90 -1.16
CA GLU A 144 22.75 5.56 -1.54
C GLU A 144 23.49 4.49 -0.74
N TYR A 145 22.76 3.44 -0.36
CA TYR A 145 23.28 2.25 0.30
C TYR A 145 22.66 0.98 -0.28
N PHE A 146 23.32 -0.13 -0.03
CA PHE A 146 22.83 -1.47 -0.32
C PHE A 146 22.57 -2.21 0.99
N TYR A 147 21.52 -3.03 1.03
CA TYR A 147 21.16 -3.79 2.23
C TYR A 147 20.72 -5.21 1.89
N ARG A 148 20.87 -6.12 2.86
CA ARG A 148 20.44 -7.51 2.74
C ARG A 148 20.18 -8.12 4.11
N PHE A 149 19.44 -9.22 4.11
CA PHE A 149 19.14 -10.03 5.28
C PHE A 149 19.73 -11.43 5.14
N LYS A 150 19.93 -12.10 6.27
CA LYS A 150 20.33 -13.50 6.35
C LYS A 150 19.56 -14.19 7.47
N ALA A 151 18.90 -15.30 7.13
CA ALA A 151 18.16 -16.13 8.07
C ALA A 151 18.21 -17.58 7.58
N LEU A 152 18.29 -18.54 8.52
CA LEU A 152 18.13 -19.98 8.23
C LEU A 152 19.13 -20.57 7.22
N GLY A 153 20.25 -19.91 6.96
CA GLY A 153 21.26 -20.33 5.99
C GLY A 153 21.20 -19.54 4.68
N ASP A 154 20.05 -18.94 4.37
CA ASP A 154 19.79 -18.19 3.14
C ASP A 154 20.07 -16.69 3.29
N ILE A 155 20.38 -16.05 2.16
CA ILE A 155 20.62 -14.61 2.04
C ILE A 155 19.52 -14.04 1.13
N SER A 156 18.88 -12.96 1.56
CA SER A 156 17.86 -12.29 0.75
C SER A 156 18.44 -11.71 -0.55
N PRO A 157 17.59 -11.34 -1.52
CA PRO A 157 17.97 -10.39 -2.55
C PRO A 157 18.60 -9.12 -1.94
N VAL A 158 19.52 -8.50 -2.68
CA VAL A 158 20.10 -7.21 -2.29
C VAL A 158 19.10 -6.12 -2.64
N GLY A 159 18.78 -5.27 -1.67
CA GLY A 159 18.04 -4.04 -1.90
C GLY A 159 18.97 -2.83 -1.97
N ARG A 160 18.52 -1.79 -2.66
CA ARG A 160 19.12 -0.46 -2.75
C ARG A 160 18.20 0.53 -2.07
N THR A 161 18.78 1.47 -1.35
CA THR A 161 18.04 2.51 -0.63
C THR A 161 18.80 3.82 -0.62
N LYS A 162 18.14 4.91 -0.25
CA LYS A 162 18.75 6.24 -0.16
C LYS A 162 18.21 7.01 1.04
N THR A 163 19.12 7.56 1.84
CA THR A 163 18.72 8.48 2.93
C THR A 163 18.28 9.82 2.35
N ALA A 164 17.35 10.49 3.03
CA ALA A 164 16.95 11.85 2.65
C ALA A 164 18.16 12.81 2.76
N ALA A 165 18.15 13.93 2.04
CA ALA A 165 19.15 14.97 2.23
C ALA A 165 18.97 15.64 3.61
N ASP A 166 20.05 16.08 4.25
CA ASP A 166 19.95 16.85 5.50
C ASP A 166 19.08 18.09 5.30
N ARG A 167 18.22 18.41 6.26
CA ARG A 167 17.20 19.47 6.18
C ARG A 167 17.73 20.85 5.80
N TRP A 168 19.02 21.13 6.02
CA TRP A 168 19.65 22.40 5.66
C TRP A 168 20.32 22.39 4.28
N THR A 169 20.43 21.22 3.66
CA THR A 169 21.06 21.03 2.35
C THR A 169 20.33 21.81 1.28
N ASP A 170 21.11 22.56 0.50
CA ASP A 170 20.66 23.20 -0.72
C ASP A 170 20.59 22.17 -1.86
N LEU A 171 19.61 21.25 -1.78
CA LEU A 171 19.46 20.18 -2.77
C LEU A 171 19.08 20.79 -4.14
N SER A 172 19.79 20.37 -5.19
CA SER A 172 19.60 20.89 -6.57
C SER A 172 18.52 20.14 -7.34
N ARG A 173 18.32 18.85 -7.04
CA ARG A 173 17.37 17.95 -7.71
C ARG A 173 16.87 16.86 -6.75
N LEU A 174 15.60 16.48 -6.90
CA LEU A 174 15.00 15.25 -6.35
C LEU A 174 14.17 14.58 -7.46
N ARG A 175 14.33 13.27 -7.65
CA ARG A 175 13.50 12.46 -8.56
C ARG A 175 12.61 11.50 -7.78
N LEU A 176 11.33 11.45 -8.12
CA LEU A 176 10.39 10.57 -7.44
C LEU A 176 9.41 9.89 -8.39
N GLY A 177 9.00 8.69 -8.04
CA GLY A 177 7.91 7.95 -8.69
C GLY A 177 6.63 8.02 -7.86
N ILE A 178 5.47 8.03 -8.51
CA ILE A 178 4.15 8.01 -7.86
C ILE A 178 3.34 6.86 -8.46
N VAL A 179 2.90 5.94 -7.60
CA VAL A 179 2.15 4.73 -7.95
C VAL A 179 0.96 4.52 -7.00
N ASN A 180 -0.02 3.75 -7.43
CA ASN A 180 -1.23 3.38 -6.68
C ASN A 180 -2.01 2.29 -7.45
N CYS A 181 -3.11 1.82 -6.87
CA CYS A 181 -4.19 1.09 -7.56
C CYS A 181 -3.66 -0.04 -8.45
N GLN A 182 -3.21 -1.10 -7.79
CA GLN A 182 -2.53 -2.23 -8.42
C GLN A 182 -3.35 -3.52 -8.36
N ASP A 183 -4.65 -3.48 -8.68
CA ASP A 183 -5.52 -4.65 -8.63
C ASP A 183 -4.86 -5.83 -9.37
N PHE A 184 -4.59 -6.90 -8.60
CA PHE A 184 -3.86 -8.07 -9.06
C PHE A 184 -4.64 -8.78 -10.17
N GLN A 185 -5.97 -8.75 -10.15
CA GLN A 185 -6.81 -9.50 -11.08
C GLN A 185 -6.96 -8.87 -12.46
N ASN A 186 -6.79 -7.55 -12.56
CA ASN A 186 -7.03 -6.81 -13.80
C ASN A 186 -5.90 -6.97 -14.84
N GLY A 187 -4.67 -7.24 -14.39
CA GLY A 187 -3.55 -7.50 -15.28
C GLY A 187 -2.22 -7.65 -14.58
N TYR A 188 -1.17 -7.89 -15.36
CA TYR A 188 0.20 -7.92 -14.88
C TYR A 188 0.76 -6.51 -14.71
N TRP A 189 1.96 -6.40 -14.13
CA TRP A 189 2.52 -5.10 -13.73
C TRP A 189 3.82 -4.70 -14.47
N PRO A 190 3.79 -4.55 -15.81
CA PRO A 190 4.95 -4.06 -16.55
C PRO A 190 5.38 -2.64 -16.14
N ALA A 191 4.46 -1.86 -15.57
CA ALA A 191 4.75 -0.55 -15.00
C ALA A 191 5.83 -0.62 -13.90
N TYR A 192 5.82 -1.67 -13.08
CA TYR A 192 6.84 -1.85 -12.04
C TYR A 192 8.21 -2.24 -12.59
N TRP A 193 8.28 -2.96 -13.71
CA TRP A 193 9.55 -3.18 -14.40
C TRP A 193 10.14 -1.87 -14.90
N GLY A 194 9.34 -1.06 -15.58
CA GLY A 194 9.79 0.25 -16.03
C GLY A 194 10.16 1.17 -14.87
N LEU A 195 9.42 1.15 -13.75
CA LEU A 195 9.74 1.92 -12.55
C LEU A 195 11.08 1.50 -11.96
N ALA A 196 11.36 0.19 -11.86
CA ALA A 196 12.61 -0.35 -11.34
C ALA A 196 13.85 0.06 -12.15
N GLU A 197 13.66 0.39 -13.44
CA GLU A 197 14.72 0.87 -14.34
C GLU A 197 14.95 2.40 -14.27
N GLU A 198 14.09 3.16 -13.58
CA GLU A 198 14.22 4.61 -13.45
C GLU A 198 15.37 5.04 -12.50
N ASP A 199 15.86 6.27 -12.66
CA ASP A 199 16.79 6.91 -11.72
C ASP A 199 16.00 7.75 -10.69
N LEU A 200 15.40 7.09 -9.71
CA LEU A 200 14.60 7.73 -8.64
C LEU A 200 15.34 7.78 -7.31
N ASP A 201 15.03 8.82 -6.52
CA ASP A 201 15.49 8.97 -5.14
C ASP A 201 14.51 8.36 -4.13
N VAL A 202 13.21 8.34 -4.46
CA VAL A 202 12.13 7.84 -3.59
C VAL A 202 10.89 7.48 -4.42
N VAL A 203 10.09 6.51 -3.97
CA VAL A 203 8.78 6.18 -4.55
C VAL A 203 7.68 6.47 -3.54
N PHE A 204 6.56 7.03 -4.00
CA PHE A 204 5.34 7.18 -3.22
C PHE A 204 4.28 6.20 -3.70
N HIS A 205 3.70 5.43 -2.77
CA HIS A 205 2.50 4.64 -3.03
C HIS A 205 1.32 5.30 -2.30
N LEU A 206 0.30 5.71 -3.06
CA LEU A 206 -0.76 6.57 -2.54
C LEU A 206 -2.02 5.84 -2.07
N GLY A 207 -2.08 4.52 -2.26
CA GLY A 207 -3.20 3.69 -1.79
C GLY A 207 -3.53 2.57 -2.76
N ASP A 208 -4.44 1.69 -2.35
CA ASP A 208 -4.87 0.50 -3.09
C ASP A 208 -3.71 -0.42 -3.46
N TYR A 209 -2.84 -0.66 -2.47
CA TYR A 209 -1.74 -1.60 -2.59
C TYR A 209 -2.27 -3.03 -2.70
N ILE A 210 -3.35 -3.33 -1.99
CA ILE A 210 -4.14 -4.54 -2.19
C ILE A 210 -5.57 -4.14 -2.47
N TYR A 211 -6.34 -5.09 -2.99
CA TYR A 211 -7.79 -5.07 -2.99
C TYR A 211 -8.28 -6.21 -2.13
N GLU A 212 -9.41 -6.06 -1.47
CA GLU A 212 -10.03 -6.95 -0.50
C GLU A 212 -11.06 -7.90 -1.14
N TYR A 213 -11.78 -7.43 -2.15
CA TYR A 213 -12.85 -8.21 -2.75
C TYR A 213 -12.33 -9.40 -3.60
N ASP A 214 -13.20 -10.36 -3.91
CA ASP A 214 -12.94 -11.45 -4.87
C ASP A 214 -13.74 -11.25 -6.18
N PRO A 215 -13.19 -10.51 -7.17
CA PRO A 215 -13.78 -10.42 -8.49
C PRO A 215 -13.35 -11.61 -9.37
N ARG A 216 -14.08 -11.79 -10.47
CA ARG A 216 -13.67 -12.71 -11.54
C ARG A 216 -12.34 -12.21 -12.15
N SER A 217 -11.26 -12.94 -11.87
CA SER A 217 -9.95 -12.63 -12.45
C SER A 217 -9.98 -12.64 -13.97
N ARG A 218 -9.34 -11.65 -14.58
CA ARG A 218 -9.14 -11.62 -16.04
C ARG A 218 -8.16 -12.71 -16.51
N PHE A 219 -7.27 -13.15 -15.63
CA PHE A 219 -6.22 -14.14 -15.93
C PHE A 219 -6.22 -15.32 -14.95
N PRO A 220 -6.02 -16.57 -15.41
CA PRO A 220 -6.04 -17.74 -14.53
C PRO A 220 -5.01 -17.71 -13.38
N ASP A 221 -3.82 -17.15 -13.60
CA ASP A 221 -2.75 -17.04 -12.60
C ASP A 221 -2.81 -15.75 -11.77
N ARG A 222 -3.92 -15.01 -11.88
CA ARG A 222 -4.15 -13.74 -11.19
C ARG A 222 -5.40 -13.75 -10.31
N ALA A 223 -5.97 -14.91 -10.01
CA ALA A 223 -7.08 -15.01 -9.07
C ALA A 223 -6.66 -14.64 -7.65
N HIS A 224 -7.50 -13.87 -6.95
CA HIS A 224 -7.30 -13.59 -5.53
C HIS A 224 -7.37 -14.85 -4.67
N THR A 225 -6.71 -14.81 -3.52
CA THR A 225 -6.87 -15.83 -2.48
C THR A 225 -8.31 -15.81 -1.96
N THR A 226 -8.91 -16.99 -1.80
CA THR A 226 -10.24 -17.16 -1.21
C THR A 226 -10.21 -16.79 0.28
N PRO A 227 -11.11 -15.91 0.76
CA PRO A 227 -11.24 -15.59 2.18
C PRO A 227 -11.54 -16.82 3.04
N GLU A 228 -11.08 -16.83 4.30
CA GLU A 228 -11.35 -17.90 5.26
C GLU A 228 -12.83 -18.01 5.62
N THR A 229 -13.52 -16.87 5.69
CA THR A 229 -14.94 -16.81 6.05
C THR A 229 -15.80 -17.22 4.84
N PRO A 230 -16.48 -18.37 4.88
CA PRO A 230 -17.25 -18.85 3.73
C PRO A 230 -18.44 -17.93 3.43
N GLY A 231 -18.62 -17.57 2.16
CA GLY A 231 -19.77 -16.78 1.71
C GLY A 231 -19.62 -15.26 1.85
N LEU A 232 -18.47 -14.78 2.34
CA LEU A 232 -18.07 -13.38 2.17
C LEU A 232 -17.24 -13.25 0.88
N ASP A 233 -17.49 -12.18 0.13
CA ASP A 233 -16.73 -11.78 -1.06
C ASP A 233 -15.62 -10.77 -0.74
N GLN A 234 -15.35 -10.51 0.55
CA GLN A 234 -14.31 -9.60 1.04
C GLN A 234 -13.47 -10.16 2.20
N LEU A 235 -12.34 -9.53 2.50
CA LEU A 235 -11.42 -9.94 3.57
C LEU A 235 -11.91 -9.47 4.94
N SER A 236 -11.84 -10.37 5.94
CA SER A 236 -12.32 -10.05 7.29
C SER A 236 -11.30 -10.38 8.38
N THR A 237 -10.50 -11.44 8.20
CA THR A 237 -9.56 -11.90 9.24
C THR A 237 -8.14 -11.39 8.99
N LEU A 238 -7.33 -11.31 10.06
CA LEU A 238 -5.90 -11.01 9.94
C LEU A 238 -5.18 -11.97 8.99
N ASN A 239 -5.59 -13.23 8.92
CA ASN A 239 -4.97 -14.18 8.00
C ASN A 239 -5.37 -13.91 6.54
N ASP A 240 -6.62 -13.50 6.28
CA ASP A 240 -7.07 -13.06 4.95
C ASP A 240 -6.19 -11.93 4.42
N TYR A 241 -6.00 -10.86 5.20
CA TYR A 241 -5.16 -9.72 4.81
C TYR A 241 -3.68 -10.11 4.65
N ARG A 242 -3.14 -10.97 5.53
CA ARG A 242 -1.76 -11.47 5.40
C ARG A 242 -1.55 -12.28 4.13
N GLN A 243 -2.53 -13.09 3.74
CA GLN A 243 -2.51 -13.86 2.49
C GLN A 243 -2.57 -12.94 1.28
N ARG A 244 -3.49 -11.98 1.26
CA ARG A 244 -3.64 -11.02 0.16
C ARG A 244 -2.37 -10.18 -0.03
N HIS A 245 -1.79 -9.64 1.05
CA HIS A 245 -0.53 -8.92 0.96
C HIS A 245 0.62 -9.80 0.46
N ALA A 246 0.72 -11.06 0.92
CA ALA A 246 1.74 -12.00 0.45
C ALA A 246 1.55 -12.33 -1.04
N GLN A 247 0.32 -12.51 -1.50
CA GLN A 247 -0.02 -12.72 -2.91
C GLN A 247 0.47 -11.55 -3.77
N TYR A 248 0.11 -10.32 -3.41
CA TYR A 248 0.53 -9.13 -4.17
C TYR A 248 2.05 -8.98 -4.18
N LYS A 249 2.69 -9.09 -3.01
CA LYS A 249 4.17 -9.00 -2.90
C LYS A 249 4.93 -10.17 -3.50
N SER A 250 4.28 -11.27 -3.86
CA SER A 250 4.95 -12.37 -4.55
C SER A 250 5.32 -12.01 -6.00
N ASP A 251 4.64 -11.00 -6.58
CA ASP A 251 4.89 -10.59 -7.96
C ASP A 251 6.35 -10.14 -8.15
N PRO A 252 7.08 -10.68 -9.14
CA PRO A 252 8.48 -10.35 -9.35
C PRO A 252 8.71 -8.88 -9.73
N ALA A 253 7.77 -8.22 -10.43
CA ALA A 253 7.91 -6.83 -10.83
C ALA A 253 7.84 -5.91 -9.60
N LEU A 254 6.87 -6.16 -8.71
CA LEU A 254 6.72 -5.41 -7.47
C LEU A 254 7.92 -5.61 -6.52
N ARG A 255 8.44 -6.84 -6.40
CA ARG A 255 9.67 -7.10 -5.62
C ARG A 255 10.87 -6.35 -6.17
N ALA A 256 11.03 -6.31 -7.49
CA ALA A 256 12.12 -5.57 -8.13
C ALA A 256 12.02 -4.07 -7.83
N ALA A 257 10.82 -3.49 -7.92
CA ALA A 257 10.60 -2.08 -7.61
C ALA A 257 10.84 -1.74 -6.13
N HIS A 258 10.39 -2.59 -5.19
CA HIS A 258 10.68 -2.44 -3.75
C HIS A 258 12.16 -2.54 -3.42
N ALA A 259 12.87 -3.47 -4.07
CA ALA A 259 14.31 -3.62 -3.88
C ALA A 259 15.13 -2.46 -4.49
N SER A 260 14.53 -1.64 -5.37
CA SER A 260 15.27 -0.62 -6.12
C SER A 260 15.32 0.75 -5.43
N PHE A 261 14.35 1.10 -4.58
CA PHE A 261 14.21 2.45 -4.02
C PHE A 261 13.70 2.42 -2.56
N PRO A 262 13.87 3.50 -1.78
CA PRO A 262 13.07 3.71 -0.59
C PRO A 262 11.65 4.13 -0.95
N TRP A 263 10.67 3.60 -0.23
CA TRP A 263 9.24 3.88 -0.43
C TRP A 263 8.65 4.68 0.72
N VAL A 264 7.80 5.65 0.40
CA VAL A 264 6.93 6.34 1.33
C VAL A 264 5.50 5.96 0.98
N VAL A 265 4.90 5.12 1.82
CA VAL A 265 3.58 4.55 1.55
C VAL A 265 2.52 5.14 2.46
N THR A 266 1.31 5.29 1.91
CA THR A 266 0.08 5.44 2.66
C THR A 266 -0.96 4.47 2.08
N TRP A 267 -2.02 4.19 2.82
CA TRP A 267 -3.16 3.43 2.31
C TRP A 267 -4.21 4.36 1.71
N ASP A 268 -5.16 3.75 1.01
CA ASP A 268 -6.49 4.28 0.77
C ASP A 268 -7.54 3.32 1.37
N ASP A 269 -8.65 3.08 0.68
CA ASP A 269 -9.78 2.27 1.16
C ASP A 269 -9.52 0.77 1.04
N HIS A 270 -9.08 0.30 -0.13
CA HIS A 270 -8.97 -1.12 -0.45
C HIS A 270 -7.91 -1.89 0.34
N GLU A 271 -7.04 -1.20 1.09
CA GLU A 271 -6.25 -1.84 2.13
C GLU A 271 -7.09 -2.44 3.27
N THR A 272 -8.34 -1.98 3.43
CA THR A 272 -9.34 -2.50 4.37
C THR A 272 -10.59 -2.95 3.62
N GLU A 273 -11.35 -2.01 3.07
CA GLU A 273 -12.62 -2.26 2.40
C GLU A 273 -12.98 -1.05 1.56
N ASN A 274 -13.51 -1.30 0.36
CA ASN A 274 -13.97 -0.28 -0.58
C ASN A 274 -14.68 0.87 0.13
N ASN A 275 -14.30 2.10 -0.20
CA ASN A 275 -14.94 3.33 0.26
C ASN A 275 -15.09 3.54 1.78
N TYR A 276 -14.43 2.78 2.66
CA TYR A 276 -14.71 2.92 4.09
C TYR A 276 -14.49 4.37 4.61
N ALA A 277 -15.27 4.73 5.63
CA ALA A 277 -15.23 6.03 6.26
C ALA A 277 -15.14 5.90 7.78
N THR A 278 -13.95 6.14 8.32
CA THR A 278 -13.64 5.88 9.73
C THR A 278 -14.00 4.46 10.17
N LEU A 279 -15.11 4.26 10.87
CA LEU A 279 -15.63 2.96 11.33
C LEU A 279 -16.97 2.60 10.66
N THR A 280 -17.26 3.23 9.53
CA THR A 280 -18.39 2.93 8.65
C THR A 280 -17.85 2.19 7.43
N ASP A 281 -18.42 1.03 7.19
CA ASP A 281 -18.27 0.18 6.00
C ASP A 281 -18.85 0.85 4.75
N GLU A 282 -18.72 0.21 3.59
CA GLU A 282 -19.12 0.80 2.32
C GLU A 282 -20.61 1.22 2.25
N ILE A 283 -20.93 2.23 1.44
CA ILE A 283 -22.29 2.80 1.37
C ILE A 283 -23.31 1.83 0.76
N ASP A 284 -22.85 0.92 -0.10
CA ASP A 284 -23.68 -0.05 -0.81
C ASP A 284 -24.03 -1.27 0.08
N ASP A 285 -23.33 -1.45 1.20
CA ASP A 285 -23.68 -2.38 2.26
C ASP A 285 -24.90 -1.88 3.05
N THR A 286 -26.07 -2.07 2.44
CA THR A 286 -27.36 -1.74 3.05
C THR A 286 -28.05 -2.96 3.64
N GLY A 287 -28.58 -2.81 4.86
CA GLY A 287 -29.39 -3.85 5.51
C GLY A 287 -28.56 -4.91 6.25
N PRO A 288 -28.88 -6.22 6.13
CA PRO A 288 -28.21 -7.29 6.90
C PRO A 288 -26.70 -7.47 6.61
N ALA A 289 -26.21 -6.92 5.50
CA ALA A 289 -24.78 -6.93 5.14
C ALA A 289 -23.98 -5.87 5.92
N LYS A 290 -24.63 -4.79 6.37
CA LYS A 290 -23.97 -3.69 7.07
C LYS A 290 -23.34 -4.14 8.37
N GLN A 291 -22.04 -3.89 8.51
CA GLN A 291 -21.28 -4.16 9.71
C GLN A 291 -21.61 -3.13 10.81
N THR A 292 -21.64 -3.58 12.07
CA THR A 292 -21.62 -2.63 13.19
C THR A 292 -20.23 -1.97 13.28
N PRO A 293 -20.11 -0.76 13.86
CA PRO A 293 -18.82 -0.12 14.06
C PRO A 293 -17.79 -0.99 14.79
N GLU A 294 -18.22 -1.86 15.71
CA GLU A 294 -17.34 -2.80 16.42
C GLU A 294 -16.84 -3.93 15.51
N GLN A 295 -17.68 -4.43 14.60
CA GLN A 295 -17.29 -5.45 13.63
C GLN A 295 -16.29 -4.86 12.63
N PHE A 296 -16.58 -3.68 12.08
CA PHE A 296 -15.67 -3.00 11.17
C PHE A 296 -14.37 -2.59 11.87
N ALA A 297 -14.40 -2.17 13.13
CA ALA A 297 -13.18 -1.91 13.91
C ALA A 297 -12.27 -3.15 14.03
N ALA A 298 -12.84 -4.35 14.16
CA ALA A 298 -12.07 -5.59 14.22
C ALA A 298 -11.45 -5.95 12.85
N GLN A 299 -12.16 -5.71 11.75
CA GLN A 299 -11.66 -5.85 10.38
C GLN A 299 -10.53 -4.84 10.11
N ARG A 300 -10.75 -3.56 10.41
CA ARG A 300 -9.74 -2.49 10.26
C ARG A 300 -8.49 -2.76 11.10
N ALA A 301 -8.64 -3.29 12.32
CA ALA A 301 -7.49 -3.71 13.13
C ALA A 301 -6.68 -4.84 12.46
N SER A 302 -7.36 -5.80 11.83
CA SER A 302 -6.74 -6.88 11.06
C SER A 302 -6.01 -6.35 9.82
N ALA A 303 -6.67 -5.48 9.06
CA ALA A 303 -6.13 -4.81 7.88
C ALA A 303 -4.88 -3.99 8.21
N TYR A 304 -4.96 -3.10 9.22
CA TYR A 304 -3.86 -2.22 9.61
C TYR A 304 -2.64 -2.98 10.16
N GLN A 305 -2.88 -4.05 10.93
CA GLN A 305 -1.79 -4.91 11.37
C GLN A 305 -1.11 -5.60 10.18
N ALA A 306 -1.89 -6.18 9.25
CA ALA A 306 -1.32 -6.81 8.07
C ALA A 306 -0.57 -5.79 7.18
N TYR A 307 -1.10 -4.58 7.01
CA TYR A 307 -0.43 -3.50 6.29
C TYR A 307 0.93 -3.18 6.93
N TYR A 308 0.98 -2.97 8.25
CA TYR A 308 2.23 -2.73 8.97
C TYR A 308 3.23 -3.88 8.75
N GLU A 309 2.79 -5.13 8.88
CA GLU A 309 3.62 -6.33 8.69
C GLU A 309 4.25 -6.41 7.30
N HIS A 310 3.66 -5.73 6.29
CA HIS A 310 4.08 -5.77 4.90
C HIS A 310 4.69 -4.47 4.38
N MET A 311 4.70 -3.39 5.14
CA MET A 311 5.20 -2.11 4.65
C MET A 311 6.47 -1.65 5.38
N PRO A 312 7.42 -1.01 4.66
CA PRO A 312 8.65 -0.48 5.25
C PRO A 312 8.40 0.87 5.95
N ILE A 313 7.48 0.89 6.91
CA ILE A 313 7.03 2.12 7.61
C ILE A 313 7.60 2.21 9.02
N ARG A 314 7.81 3.44 9.47
CA ARG A 314 8.10 3.76 10.87
C ARG A 314 6.79 4.14 11.54
N ALA A 315 6.09 3.15 12.08
CA ALA A 315 4.82 3.33 12.76
C ALA A 315 4.79 2.59 14.10
N ASP A 316 3.99 3.10 15.04
CA ASP A 316 3.76 2.50 16.35
C ASP A 316 2.50 1.63 16.29
N LEU A 317 2.66 0.39 15.83
CA LEU A 317 1.58 -0.58 15.77
C LEU A 317 1.21 -1.08 17.18
N ARG A 318 -0.08 -1.02 17.51
CA ARG A 318 -0.66 -1.74 18.63
C ARG A 318 -1.53 -2.88 18.10
N PRO A 319 -1.07 -4.14 18.14
CA PRO A 319 -1.83 -5.28 17.64
C PRO A 319 -3.26 -5.32 18.19
N GLY A 320 -4.24 -5.58 17.31
CA GLY A 320 -5.67 -5.54 17.64
C GLY A 320 -6.28 -4.14 17.79
N SER A 321 -5.50 -3.07 17.61
CA SER A 321 -6.04 -1.71 17.55
C SER A 321 -6.52 -1.38 16.14
N ALA A 322 -7.73 -0.83 16.03
CA ALA A 322 -8.22 -0.24 14.80
C ALA A 322 -7.54 1.11 14.48
N ASP A 323 -6.59 1.57 15.30
CA ASP A 323 -5.91 2.85 15.10
C ASP A 323 -4.43 2.66 14.83
N LEU A 324 -3.96 3.21 13.70
CA LEU A 324 -2.55 3.23 13.35
C LEU A 324 -2.23 4.55 12.64
N ARG A 325 -1.45 5.41 13.29
CA ARG A 325 -1.10 6.71 12.70
C ARG A 325 -0.15 6.52 11.52
N ILE A 326 -0.65 6.73 10.30
CA ILE A 326 0.16 6.67 9.07
C ILE A 326 0.57 8.05 8.54
N PHE A 327 -0.22 9.11 8.76
CA PHE A 327 0.12 10.45 8.27
C PHE A 327 1.40 10.99 8.92
N ARG A 328 2.33 11.49 8.09
CA ARG A 328 3.69 11.87 8.49
C ARG A 328 4.36 12.82 7.48
N ARG A 329 5.53 13.36 7.82
CA ARG A 329 6.21 14.43 7.06
C ARG A 329 7.65 14.07 6.76
N PHE A 330 8.08 14.38 5.53
CA PHE A 330 9.46 14.18 5.07
C PHE A 330 10.01 15.45 4.44
N ASP A 331 11.24 15.81 4.81
CA ASP A 331 11.97 16.94 4.24
C ASP A 331 13.18 16.41 3.44
N PHE A 332 13.29 16.83 2.17
CA PHE A 332 14.44 16.52 1.31
C PHE A 332 15.26 17.79 1.11
N GLY A 333 16.12 18.06 2.10
CA GLY A 333 16.81 19.33 2.24
C GLY A 333 15.85 20.51 2.27
N ARG A 334 16.28 21.65 1.74
CA ARG A 334 15.42 22.84 1.57
C ARG A 334 14.60 22.82 0.29
N LEU A 335 14.67 21.73 -0.49
CA LEU A 335 14.03 21.67 -1.80
C LEU A 335 12.54 21.32 -1.68
N VAL A 336 12.20 20.22 -1.01
CA VAL A 336 10.81 19.73 -0.94
C VAL A 336 10.46 19.31 0.48
N ARG A 337 9.26 19.67 0.92
CA ARG A 337 8.57 19.08 2.06
C ARG A 337 7.38 18.27 1.56
N PHE A 338 7.27 17.01 1.97
CA PHE A 338 6.09 16.17 1.75
C PHE A 338 5.28 16.06 3.03
N ASN A 339 3.98 16.35 2.94
CA ASN A 339 2.98 16.07 3.96
C ASN A 339 2.16 14.88 3.45
N VAL A 340 2.43 13.69 3.97
CA VAL A 340 1.73 12.46 3.60
C VAL A 340 0.49 12.35 4.47
N LEU A 341 -0.68 12.31 3.84
CA LEU A 341 -1.98 12.30 4.52
C LEU A 341 -2.55 10.89 4.65
N ASP A 342 -3.48 10.77 5.58
CA ASP A 342 -4.49 9.72 5.67
C ASP A 342 -5.86 10.37 5.49
N THR A 343 -6.60 10.00 4.44
CA THR A 343 -7.94 10.54 4.18
C THR A 343 -9.04 9.51 4.42
N ARG A 344 -8.74 8.38 5.09
CA ARG A 344 -9.71 7.32 5.35
C ARG A 344 -9.98 7.08 6.83
N GLN A 345 -8.94 6.98 7.66
CA GLN A 345 -9.12 6.62 9.08
C GLN A 345 -9.94 7.67 9.87
N TYR A 346 -9.85 8.94 9.47
CA TYR A 346 -10.39 10.09 10.21
C TYR A 346 -11.51 10.84 9.49
N ARG A 347 -11.96 10.35 8.33
CA ARG A 347 -13.02 11.01 7.57
C ARG A 347 -14.39 10.78 8.20
N THR A 348 -15.31 11.73 8.03
CA THR A 348 -16.74 11.45 8.19
C THR A 348 -17.24 10.66 7.00
N ASP A 349 -18.35 9.96 7.17
CA ASP A 349 -19.10 9.29 6.09
C ASP A 349 -19.34 10.22 4.88
N GLN A 350 -19.43 9.62 3.70
CA GLN A 350 -19.74 10.27 2.44
C GLN A 350 -21.10 10.96 2.54
N PRO A 351 -21.31 12.12 1.88
CA PRO A 351 -22.66 12.68 1.72
C PRO A 351 -23.58 11.67 1.01
N GLY A 352 -24.47 11.03 1.77
CA GLY A 352 -25.32 9.95 1.27
C GLY A 352 -26.65 10.38 0.65
N GLY A 353 -27.50 9.38 0.40
CA GLY A 353 -28.82 9.53 -0.24
C GLY A 353 -28.84 9.22 -1.74
N PHE A 354 -27.77 8.63 -2.26
CA PHE A 354 -27.58 8.28 -3.67
C PHE A 354 -27.22 6.80 -3.81
N PRO A 355 -27.51 6.16 -4.96
CA PRO A 355 -27.25 4.73 -5.15
C PRO A 355 -25.78 4.34 -5.39
N THR A 356 -24.86 5.31 -5.38
CA THR A 356 -23.42 5.17 -5.67
C THR A 356 -22.68 6.34 -4.99
N ASP A 357 -21.35 6.35 -5.00
CA ASP A 357 -20.55 7.50 -4.54
C ASP A 357 -20.70 8.74 -5.42
N PHE A 358 -21.36 8.63 -6.57
CA PHE A 358 -21.67 9.77 -7.42
C PHE A 358 -23.03 10.37 -7.06
N GLY A 359 -23.05 11.70 -6.93
CA GLY A 359 -24.27 12.43 -6.63
C GLY A 359 -24.26 13.88 -7.12
N PRO A 360 -25.32 14.65 -6.85
CA PRO A 360 -25.39 16.06 -7.19
C PRO A 360 -24.27 16.83 -6.49
N PRO A 361 -23.55 17.74 -7.20
CA PRO A 361 -22.49 18.54 -6.59
C PRO A 361 -22.93 19.33 -5.35
N THR A 362 -24.22 19.66 -5.26
CA THR A 362 -24.81 20.36 -4.11
C THR A 362 -24.70 19.57 -2.80
N ALA A 363 -24.64 18.23 -2.85
CA ALA A 363 -24.44 17.40 -1.66
C ALA A 363 -23.08 17.67 -1.03
N GLY A 364 -22.03 17.72 -1.85
CA GLY A 364 -20.67 18.05 -1.41
C GLY A 364 -20.52 19.48 -0.92
N THR A 365 -21.05 20.47 -1.65
CA THR A 365 -21.00 21.88 -1.22
C THR A 365 -21.81 22.14 0.05
N GLY A 366 -22.87 21.36 0.27
CA GLY A 366 -23.72 21.42 1.47
C GLY A 366 -23.15 20.69 2.68
N ASN A 367 -22.07 19.91 2.53
CA ASN A 367 -21.48 19.11 3.60
C ASN A 367 -20.61 19.94 4.56
N THR A 368 -21.22 20.88 5.29
CA THR A 368 -20.49 21.83 6.14
C THR A 368 -19.82 21.21 7.36
N ALA A 369 -20.28 20.03 7.80
CA ALA A 369 -19.72 19.28 8.92
C ALA A 369 -18.72 18.19 8.51
N GLY A 370 -18.60 17.92 7.19
CA GLY A 370 -17.75 16.86 6.67
C GLY A 370 -16.26 17.16 6.80
N THR A 371 -15.48 16.09 7.00
CA THR A 371 -14.01 16.14 6.97
C THR A 371 -13.46 14.85 6.36
N LEU A 372 -12.36 14.94 5.60
CA LEU A 372 -11.55 13.80 5.14
C LEU A 372 -10.42 13.47 6.11
N THR A 373 -9.85 14.49 6.75
CA THR A 373 -8.63 14.34 7.56
C THR A 373 -8.89 14.28 9.06
N GLY A 374 -10.08 14.67 9.51
CA GLY A 374 -10.32 15.00 10.91
C GLY A 374 -9.55 16.26 11.37
N GLU A 375 -9.92 16.78 12.54
CA GLU A 375 -9.41 18.05 13.07
C GLU A 375 -7.90 18.00 13.41
N ALA A 376 -7.43 16.88 13.97
CA ALA A 376 -6.04 16.76 14.41
C ALA A 376 -5.06 16.81 13.23
N GLN A 377 -5.37 16.10 12.15
CA GLN A 377 -4.54 16.10 10.95
C GLN A 377 -4.70 17.38 10.13
N GLU A 378 -5.90 17.98 10.07
CA GLU A 378 -6.11 19.29 9.42
C GLU A 378 -5.22 20.36 10.07
N ARG A 379 -5.22 20.42 11.42
CA ARG A 379 -4.31 21.32 12.16
C ARG A 379 -2.85 21.00 11.91
N TRP A 380 -2.45 19.73 11.98
CA TRP A 380 -1.07 19.30 11.73
C TRP A 380 -0.56 19.65 10.32
N LEU A 381 -1.44 19.59 9.32
CA LEU A 381 -1.15 19.95 7.94
C LEU A 381 -0.96 21.47 7.83
N ALA A 382 -1.94 22.25 8.30
CA ALA A 382 -1.89 23.71 8.27
C ALA A 382 -0.62 24.24 8.94
N ASP A 383 -0.34 23.77 10.15
CA ASP A 383 0.86 24.06 10.92
C ASP A 383 2.17 23.77 10.17
N GLY A 384 2.22 22.62 9.50
CA GLY A 384 3.40 22.19 8.76
C GLY A 384 3.68 22.99 7.50
N LEU A 385 2.61 23.40 6.82
CA LEU A 385 2.67 24.28 5.64
C LEU A 385 3.13 25.69 6.06
N LEU A 386 2.50 26.26 7.09
CA LEU A 386 2.83 27.60 7.59
C LEU A 386 4.27 27.72 8.11
N ARG A 387 4.82 26.64 8.70
CA ARG A 387 6.20 26.60 9.20
C ARG A 387 7.21 26.08 8.18
N SER A 388 6.82 25.88 6.93
CA SER A 388 7.73 25.33 5.93
C SER A 388 8.67 26.39 5.37
N HIS A 389 9.95 26.01 5.28
CA HIS A 389 10.98 26.77 4.54
C HIS A 389 11.44 26.03 3.28
N ALA A 390 10.74 24.94 2.93
CA ALA A 390 10.99 24.21 1.70
C ALA A 390 10.50 25.03 0.51
N ARG A 391 11.20 24.89 -0.62
CA ARG A 391 10.81 25.54 -1.86
C ARG A 391 9.50 24.99 -2.42
N TRP A 392 9.33 23.68 -2.39
CA TRP A 392 8.13 22.98 -2.82
C TRP A 392 7.43 22.39 -1.62
N ASN A 393 6.12 22.60 -1.50
CA ASN A 393 5.29 22.10 -0.42
C ASN A 393 4.25 21.14 -0.98
N VAL A 394 4.41 19.87 -0.66
CA VAL A 394 3.65 18.80 -1.29
C VAL A 394 2.65 18.22 -0.29
N VAL A 395 1.42 18.02 -0.74
CA VAL A 395 0.41 17.21 -0.06
C VAL A 395 0.32 15.90 -0.85
N ALA A 396 0.82 14.81 -0.28
CA ALA A 396 0.76 13.48 -0.89
C ALA A 396 -0.38 12.71 -0.23
N GLN A 397 -1.40 12.35 -1.00
CA GLN A 397 -2.66 11.82 -0.47
C GLN A 397 -3.38 10.96 -1.52
N GLN A 398 -4.55 10.47 -1.15
CA GLN A 398 -5.27 9.39 -1.79
C GLN A 398 -6.13 9.88 -2.96
N VAL A 399 -7.08 10.78 -2.70
CA VAL A 399 -8.25 11.06 -3.57
C VAL A 399 -8.17 12.41 -4.29
N MET A 400 -8.82 12.60 -5.44
CA MET A 400 -8.68 13.86 -6.18
C MET A 400 -9.18 15.08 -5.41
N MET A 401 -8.37 16.15 -5.39
CA MET A 401 -8.65 17.44 -4.77
C MET A 401 -9.36 18.41 -5.71
N ALA A 402 -8.99 18.46 -7.00
CA ALA A 402 -9.64 19.33 -7.98
C ALA A 402 -11.14 19.07 -8.04
N ARG A 403 -11.94 20.14 -8.15
CA ARG A 403 -13.39 19.99 -8.41
C ARG A 403 -13.58 19.32 -9.77
N THR A 404 -14.19 18.15 -9.79
CA THR A 404 -14.34 17.35 -11.00
C THR A 404 -15.81 17.02 -11.21
N LEU A 405 -16.42 17.69 -12.18
CA LEU A 405 -17.80 17.46 -12.60
C LEU A 405 -17.83 16.48 -13.77
N PHE A 406 -18.57 15.39 -13.59
CA PHE A 406 -18.77 14.34 -14.59
C PHE A 406 -20.11 14.55 -15.31
N PRO A 407 -20.21 14.33 -16.63
CA PRO A 407 -21.50 14.29 -17.30
C PRO A 407 -22.36 13.17 -16.72
N ASN A 408 -23.64 13.44 -16.43
CA ASN A 408 -24.55 12.40 -15.95
C ASN A 408 -24.82 11.38 -17.07
N PRO A 409 -24.41 10.10 -16.92
CA PRO A 409 -24.53 9.11 -17.98
C PRO A 409 -25.98 8.78 -18.34
N THR A 410 -26.95 9.04 -17.45
CA THR A 410 -28.37 8.82 -17.74
C THR A 410 -29.00 9.99 -18.50
N GLY A 411 -28.29 11.12 -18.64
CA GLY A 411 -28.82 12.36 -19.22
C GLY A 411 -29.94 13.00 -18.39
N GLN A 412 -30.18 12.52 -17.17
CA GLN A 412 -31.21 13.05 -16.27
C GLN A 412 -30.70 14.25 -15.45
N GLN A 413 -31.58 14.86 -14.66
CA GLN A 413 -31.19 15.89 -13.69
C GLN A 413 -30.60 15.26 -12.42
N PRO A 414 -29.50 15.79 -11.86
CA PRO A 414 -28.70 16.90 -12.40
C PRO A 414 -27.88 16.47 -13.64
N PRO A 415 -27.60 17.38 -14.59
CA PRO A 415 -26.85 17.06 -15.82
C PRO A 415 -25.38 16.70 -15.55
N VAL A 416 -24.89 17.01 -14.35
CA VAL A 416 -23.54 16.70 -13.89
C VAL A 416 -23.59 16.05 -12.52
N LEU A 417 -22.62 15.17 -12.29
CA LEU A 417 -22.39 14.47 -11.03
C LEU A 417 -21.01 14.84 -10.49
N ALA A 418 -20.84 14.72 -9.19
CA ALA A 418 -19.55 14.79 -8.51
C ALA A 418 -19.28 13.46 -7.81
N ASN A 419 -18.01 13.07 -7.68
CA ASN A 419 -17.62 11.95 -6.84
C ASN A 419 -17.59 12.42 -5.37
N LEU A 420 -18.54 11.92 -4.57
CA LEU A 420 -18.74 12.29 -3.17
C LEU A 420 -17.82 11.52 -2.22
N ASP A 421 -17.09 10.51 -2.72
CA ASP A 421 -16.01 9.86 -1.97
C ASP A 421 -14.74 10.74 -1.91
N GLN A 422 -14.55 11.59 -2.92
CA GLN A 422 -13.36 12.45 -3.05
C GLN A 422 -13.58 13.83 -2.41
N TRP A 423 -12.63 14.76 -2.59
CA TRP A 423 -12.72 16.12 -2.02
C TRP A 423 -13.94 16.92 -2.50
N ASP A 424 -14.61 16.51 -3.58
CA ASP A 424 -15.89 17.09 -3.97
C ASP A 424 -17.01 16.81 -2.96
N GLY A 425 -17.02 15.64 -2.30
CA GLY A 425 -17.92 15.35 -1.18
C GLY A 425 -17.63 16.16 0.09
N TYR A 426 -16.45 16.78 0.17
CA TYR A 426 -15.96 17.53 1.34
C TYR A 426 -15.53 18.96 0.96
N ALA A 427 -16.26 19.55 0.02
CA ALA A 427 -15.90 20.84 -0.59
C ALA A 427 -15.63 21.97 0.44
N PRO A 428 -16.36 22.12 1.56
CA PRO A 428 -16.02 23.10 2.57
C PRO A 428 -14.63 22.92 3.20
N GLN A 429 -14.19 21.68 3.44
CA GLN A 429 -12.82 21.41 3.92
C GLN A 429 -11.78 21.69 2.84
N ARG A 430 -12.05 21.28 1.59
CA ARG A 430 -11.19 21.63 0.44
C ARG A 430 -10.95 23.13 0.36
N THR A 431 -12.02 23.92 0.40
CA THR A 431 -11.95 25.37 0.26
C THR A 431 -11.14 26.00 1.39
N ARG A 432 -11.29 25.54 2.65
CA ARG A 432 -10.45 26.01 3.76
C ARG A 432 -8.97 25.76 3.53
N LEU A 433 -8.60 24.57 3.04
CA LEU A 433 -7.21 24.24 2.74
C LEU A 433 -6.67 25.11 1.58
N LEU A 434 -7.41 25.22 0.46
CA LEU A 434 -6.98 26.02 -0.68
C LEU A 434 -6.89 27.53 -0.33
N GLN A 435 -7.81 28.03 0.50
CA GLN A 435 -7.76 29.39 1.03
C GLN A 435 -6.52 29.60 1.90
N LEU A 436 -6.18 28.65 2.77
CA LEU A 436 -4.94 28.71 3.57
C LEU A 436 -3.70 28.81 2.66
N LEU A 437 -3.63 28.00 1.60
CA LEU A 437 -2.52 28.06 0.64
C LEU A 437 -2.39 29.45 0.00
N ALA A 438 -3.53 30.05 -0.35
CA ALA A 438 -3.62 31.38 -0.94
C ALA A 438 -3.18 32.48 0.03
N ASP A 439 -3.81 32.53 1.21
CA ASP A 439 -3.63 33.60 2.20
C ASP A 439 -2.22 33.63 2.76
N ALA A 440 -1.69 32.45 3.08
CA ALA A 440 -0.33 32.30 3.59
C ALA A 440 0.75 32.35 2.48
N ARG A 441 0.34 32.37 1.20
CA ARG A 441 1.23 32.33 0.03
C ARG A 441 2.25 31.20 0.14
N ILE A 442 1.77 29.99 0.42
CA ILE A 442 2.61 28.82 0.59
C ILE A 442 3.47 28.63 -0.67
N SER A 443 4.76 28.39 -0.49
CA SER A 443 5.70 28.28 -1.61
C SER A 443 5.44 27.01 -2.42
N ASN A 444 5.11 27.21 -3.70
CA ASN A 444 4.89 26.18 -4.72
C ASN A 444 4.12 24.94 -4.22
N PRO A 445 2.82 25.08 -3.91
CA PRO A 445 2.03 23.97 -3.42
C PRO A 445 1.73 22.97 -4.55
N VAL A 446 1.94 21.68 -4.28
CA VAL A 446 1.65 20.57 -5.20
C VAL A 446 0.84 19.52 -4.45
N VAL A 447 -0.21 19.00 -5.08
CA VAL A 447 -1.01 17.88 -4.58
C VAL A 447 -0.71 16.65 -5.43
N LEU A 448 -0.44 15.52 -4.79
CA LEU A 448 -0.32 14.21 -5.43
C LEU A 448 -1.53 13.37 -5.04
N ALA A 449 -2.13 12.67 -6.00
CA ALA A 449 -3.30 11.84 -5.78
C ALA A 449 -3.29 10.56 -6.63
N GLY A 450 -4.22 9.66 -6.30
CA GLY A 450 -4.49 8.40 -6.96
C GLY A 450 -5.99 8.10 -7.08
N ASP A 451 -6.40 6.90 -6.63
CA ASP A 451 -7.78 6.42 -6.49
C ASP A 451 -8.53 6.25 -7.82
N ILE A 452 -8.69 7.31 -8.61
CA ILE A 452 -9.61 7.36 -9.77
C ILE A 452 -9.16 6.57 -11.03
N HIS A 453 -8.14 5.71 -10.92
CA HIS A 453 -7.62 4.83 -11.98
C HIS A 453 -7.27 5.50 -13.33
N SER A 454 -7.06 6.82 -13.32
CA SER A 454 -6.86 7.64 -14.51
C SER A 454 -5.92 8.81 -14.22
N THR A 455 -5.25 9.33 -15.24
CA THR A 455 -4.33 10.46 -15.07
C THR A 455 -5.08 11.77 -15.18
N TRP A 456 -4.88 12.67 -14.21
CA TRP A 456 -5.39 14.05 -14.24
C TRP A 456 -4.30 15.02 -13.84
N LEU A 457 -4.07 16.05 -14.65
CA LEU A 457 -3.19 17.17 -14.30
C LEU A 457 -4.02 18.44 -14.25
N SER A 458 -4.17 19.01 -13.07
CA SER A 458 -5.14 20.07 -12.77
C SER A 458 -4.49 21.26 -12.09
N GLU A 459 -5.04 22.45 -12.33
CA GLU A 459 -4.71 23.66 -11.58
C GLU A 459 -5.76 23.91 -10.50
N LEU A 460 -5.34 24.04 -9.24
CA LEU A 460 -6.27 24.18 -8.12
C LEU A 460 -6.57 25.64 -7.84
N LYS A 461 -7.84 25.96 -7.62
CA LYS A 461 -8.35 27.31 -7.36
C LYS A 461 -9.10 27.34 -6.04
N VAL A 462 -9.07 28.48 -5.35
CA VAL A 462 -9.94 28.68 -4.18
C VAL A 462 -11.42 28.64 -4.60
N ASP A 463 -11.73 29.32 -5.71
CA ASP A 463 -13.06 29.40 -6.29
C ASP A 463 -13.04 28.87 -7.72
N PHE A 464 -13.57 27.66 -7.90
CA PHE A 464 -13.65 27.01 -9.20
C PHE A 464 -14.80 27.56 -10.08
N ASP A 465 -15.75 28.31 -9.51
CA ASP A 465 -16.83 29.00 -10.27
C ASP A 465 -16.33 30.28 -10.94
N ARG A 466 -15.11 30.69 -10.62
CA ARG A 466 -14.40 31.81 -11.23
C ARG A 466 -13.16 31.31 -11.96
N PRO A 467 -13.28 30.83 -13.21
CA PRO A 467 -12.16 30.25 -13.97
C PRO A 467 -10.96 31.20 -14.14
N GLU A 468 -11.22 32.51 -14.15
CA GLU A 468 -10.22 33.57 -14.23
C GLU A 468 -9.44 33.80 -12.93
N SER A 469 -9.90 33.24 -11.81
CA SER A 469 -9.22 33.37 -10.52
C SER A 469 -7.84 32.69 -10.57
N PRO A 470 -6.83 33.23 -9.87
CA PRO A 470 -5.50 32.65 -9.87
C PRO A 470 -5.52 31.26 -9.25
N SER A 471 -4.80 30.34 -9.89
CA SER A 471 -4.54 29.03 -9.32
C SER A 471 -3.57 29.16 -8.13
N VAL A 472 -3.77 28.38 -7.09
CA VAL A 472 -3.01 28.42 -5.84
C VAL A 472 -2.09 27.22 -5.67
N ALA A 473 -2.40 26.11 -6.34
CA ALA A 473 -1.59 24.91 -6.37
C ALA A 473 -1.77 24.19 -7.72
N VAL A 474 -0.97 23.16 -7.96
CA VAL A 474 -1.27 22.16 -9.00
C VAL A 474 -1.58 20.82 -8.37
N GLU A 475 -2.31 19.99 -9.07
CA GLU A 475 -2.58 18.60 -8.71
C GLU A 475 -2.08 17.65 -9.81
N LEU A 476 -1.41 16.59 -9.38
CA LEU A 476 -0.83 15.53 -10.20
C LEU A 476 -1.43 14.20 -9.76
N VAL A 477 -2.48 13.76 -10.45
CA VAL A 477 -3.17 12.49 -10.19
C VAL A 477 -2.53 11.41 -11.07
N ALA A 478 -1.94 10.40 -10.44
CA ALA A 478 -1.37 9.26 -11.13
C ALA A 478 -2.46 8.26 -11.52
N THR A 479 -2.40 7.73 -12.75
CA THR A 479 -3.17 6.53 -13.09
C THR A 479 -2.73 5.34 -12.24
N SER A 480 -3.59 4.33 -12.20
CA SER A 480 -3.34 3.01 -11.66
C SER A 480 -2.19 2.24 -12.35
N ILE A 481 -1.57 1.35 -11.57
CA ILE A 481 -0.66 0.31 -12.07
C ILE A 481 -1.41 -0.71 -12.92
N SER A 482 -2.59 -1.15 -12.47
CA SER A 482 -3.40 -2.15 -13.20
C SER A 482 -4.91 -2.02 -12.99
N SER A 483 -5.39 -1.31 -11.97
CA SER A 483 -6.82 -1.13 -11.76
C SER A 483 -7.48 -0.37 -12.91
N ASP A 484 -8.70 -0.77 -13.29
CA ASP A 484 -9.33 -0.23 -14.49
C ASP A 484 -10.18 1.01 -14.25
N PHE A 485 -10.12 1.92 -15.22
CA PHE A 485 -11.07 3.02 -15.36
C PHE A 485 -12.09 2.67 -16.44
N PRO A 486 -13.40 2.98 -16.27
CA PRO A 486 -14.41 2.64 -17.26
C PRO A 486 -14.16 3.33 -18.61
N VAL A 487 -13.79 2.54 -19.63
CA VAL A 487 -13.47 3.04 -20.99
C VAL A 487 -14.58 3.89 -21.59
N ALA A 488 -15.84 3.56 -21.27
CA ALA A 488 -17.01 4.30 -21.74
C ALA A 488 -17.06 5.75 -21.25
N PHE A 489 -16.36 6.09 -20.15
CA PHE A 489 -16.33 7.44 -19.58
C PHE A 489 -15.22 8.32 -20.16
N ASP A 490 -14.17 7.75 -20.77
CA ASP A 490 -13.01 8.52 -21.22
C ASP A 490 -13.38 9.59 -22.27
N ALA A 491 -14.03 9.20 -23.37
CA ALA A 491 -14.39 10.13 -24.44
C ALA A 491 -15.40 11.21 -24.00
N PRO A 492 -16.49 10.87 -23.26
CA PRO A 492 -17.40 11.87 -22.70
C PRO A 492 -16.71 12.88 -21.78
N ILE A 493 -15.83 12.43 -20.88
CA ILE A 493 -15.10 13.32 -19.96
C ILE A 493 -14.16 14.25 -20.75
N LYS A 494 -13.42 13.73 -21.73
CA LYS A 494 -12.56 14.55 -22.61
C LYS A 494 -13.34 15.66 -23.31
N ALA A 495 -14.53 15.34 -23.81
CA ALA A 495 -15.40 16.31 -24.47
C ALA A 495 -15.99 17.35 -23.49
N ALA A 496 -16.28 16.94 -22.25
CA ALA A 496 -16.92 17.78 -21.25
C ALA A 496 -15.95 18.70 -20.48
N ASN A 497 -14.71 18.27 -20.26
CA ASN A 497 -13.72 18.99 -19.44
C ASN A 497 -13.50 20.46 -19.84
N PRO A 498 -13.42 20.84 -21.13
CA PRO A 498 -13.27 22.26 -21.49
C PRO A 498 -14.38 23.17 -20.97
N VAL A 499 -15.56 22.62 -20.70
CA VAL A 499 -16.73 23.36 -20.20
C VAL A 499 -16.90 23.17 -18.70
N PHE A 500 -16.89 21.94 -18.21
CA PHE A 500 -17.18 21.62 -16.81
C PHE A 500 -15.97 21.82 -15.90
N ASN A 501 -14.78 21.50 -16.40
CA ASN A 501 -13.54 21.47 -15.63
C ASN A 501 -12.41 22.21 -16.37
N PRO A 502 -12.55 23.51 -16.69
CA PRO A 502 -11.58 24.24 -17.52
C PRO A 502 -10.19 24.41 -16.86
N HIS A 503 -10.04 23.99 -15.61
CA HIS A 503 -8.80 23.96 -14.85
C HIS A 503 -8.02 22.64 -15.02
N VAL A 504 -8.64 21.59 -15.60
CA VAL A 504 -7.98 20.35 -16.01
C VAL A 504 -7.20 20.62 -17.29
N ARG A 505 -5.90 20.32 -17.29
CA ARG A 505 -4.97 20.55 -18.40
C ARG A 505 -4.68 19.27 -19.17
N TYR A 506 -4.75 18.12 -18.51
CA TYR A 506 -4.59 16.81 -19.11
C TYR A 506 -5.48 15.79 -18.41
N PHE A 507 -6.09 14.90 -19.20
CA PHE A 507 -6.83 13.74 -18.73
C PHE A 507 -6.61 12.54 -19.66
N ASP A 508 -6.36 11.38 -19.07
CA ASP A 508 -6.30 10.08 -19.77
C ASP A 508 -6.83 8.96 -18.89
N GLY A 509 -7.99 8.41 -19.26
CA GLY A 509 -8.62 7.27 -18.59
C GLY A 509 -8.29 5.90 -19.20
N LEU A 510 -7.47 5.83 -20.25
CA LEU A 510 -7.24 4.59 -21.00
C LEU A 510 -5.91 3.91 -20.66
N LYS A 511 -4.90 4.69 -20.29
CA LYS A 511 -3.55 4.18 -20.05
C LYS A 511 -3.31 3.88 -18.58
N ARG A 512 -2.54 2.82 -18.32
CA ARG A 512 -1.99 2.44 -17.00
C ARG A 512 -0.52 2.84 -16.92
N GLY A 513 0.03 2.96 -15.71
CA GLY A 513 1.42 3.35 -15.52
C GLY A 513 1.69 4.05 -14.20
N TYR A 514 2.46 5.14 -14.24
CA TYR A 514 2.89 5.90 -13.07
C TYR A 514 3.32 7.33 -13.43
N LEU A 515 3.53 8.20 -12.45
CA LEU A 515 4.15 9.50 -12.67
C LEU A 515 5.62 9.48 -12.28
N ARG A 516 6.48 10.03 -13.13
CA ARG A 516 7.87 10.34 -12.79
C ARG A 516 8.04 11.85 -12.67
N CYS A 517 8.46 12.32 -11.50
CA CYS A 517 8.72 13.74 -11.28
C CYS A 517 10.22 14.02 -11.13
N ASP A 518 10.71 15.06 -11.81
CA ASP A 518 12.05 15.62 -11.64
C ASP A 518 11.92 17.04 -11.06
N VAL A 519 12.14 17.14 -9.75
CA VAL A 519 11.97 18.35 -8.96
C VAL A 519 13.29 19.08 -8.86
N ARG A 520 13.33 20.31 -9.36
CA ARG A 520 14.47 21.22 -9.29
C ARG A 520 14.09 22.52 -8.60
N ARG A 521 15.08 23.38 -8.40
CA ARG A 521 14.90 24.69 -7.77
C ARG A 521 14.07 25.68 -8.58
N HIS A 522 14.13 25.58 -9.90
CA HIS A 522 13.44 26.51 -10.79
C HIS A 522 12.17 25.90 -11.40
N ALA A 523 12.01 24.59 -11.32
CA ALA A 523 10.90 23.90 -11.97
C ALA A 523 10.64 22.52 -11.34
N TRP A 524 9.38 22.09 -11.38
CA TRP A 524 8.94 20.73 -11.14
C TRP A 524 8.44 20.16 -12.47
N ARG A 525 9.11 19.15 -13.02
CA ARG A 525 8.67 18.46 -14.24
C ARG A 525 8.01 17.13 -13.87
N THR A 526 6.86 16.85 -14.44
CA THR A 526 6.13 15.60 -14.31
C THR A 526 6.00 14.94 -15.68
N ASP A 527 6.49 13.72 -15.81
CA ASP A 527 6.30 12.87 -16.98
C ASP A 527 5.25 11.80 -16.66
N VAL A 528 4.21 11.71 -17.49
CA VAL A 528 3.19 10.66 -17.41
C VAL A 528 3.76 9.42 -18.11
N ARG A 529 4.17 8.42 -17.32
CA ARG A 529 4.79 7.18 -17.81
C ARG A 529 3.70 6.15 -17.98
N VAL A 530 3.52 5.65 -19.21
CA VAL A 530 2.44 4.73 -19.55
C VAL A 530 2.99 3.43 -20.10
N VAL A 531 2.28 2.32 -19.82
CA VAL A 531 2.54 1.03 -20.46
C VAL A 531 1.65 0.84 -21.68
N ASP A 532 2.16 0.10 -22.67
CA ASP A 532 1.36 -0.24 -23.86
C ASP A 532 0.15 -1.12 -23.52
N THR A 533 0.33 -2.07 -22.59
CA THR A 533 -0.72 -2.98 -22.11
C THR A 533 -0.34 -3.58 -20.75
N ILE A 534 -1.34 -4.01 -19.98
CA ILE A 534 -1.19 -4.81 -18.75
C ILE A 534 -1.50 -6.30 -18.98
N GLU A 535 -1.76 -6.71 -20.22
CA GLU A 535 -2.12 -8.10 -20.55
C GLU A 535 -0.91 -9.05 -20.59
N VAL A 536 0.31 -8.51 -20.53
CA VAL A 536 1.56 -9.28 -20.49
C VAL A 536 2.47 -8.77 -19.38
N ARG A 537 3.34 -9.66 -18.88
CA ARG A 537 4.25 -9.37 -17.74
C ARG A 537 5.30 -8.30 -18.04
N GLN A 538 5.69 -8.15 -19.30
CA GLN A 538 6.65 -7.16 -19.75
C GLN A 538 6.06 -6.44 -20.96
N ALA A 539 5.94 -5.12 -20.86
CA ALA A 539 5.50 -4.23 -21.92
C ALA A 539 6.36 -2.97 -21.86
N PRO A 540 6.63 -2.32 -23.00
CA PRO A 540 7.38 -1.06 -23.02
C PRO A 540 6.70 0.02 -22.17
N VAL A 541 7.52 0.84 -21.50
CA VAL A 541 7.08 2.07 -20.84
C VAL A 541 7.53 3.26 -21.67
N SER A 542 6.60 4.16 -21.98
CA SER A 542 6.86 5.40 -22.72
C SER A 542 6.35 6.61 -21.94
N THR A 543 6.82 7.82 -22.29
CA THR A 543 6.23 9.05 -21.77
C THR A 543 5.08 9.46 -22.70
N SER A 544 3.86 9.52 -22.18
CA SER A 544 2.70 10.02 -22.93
C SER A 544 2.78 11.54 -23.07
N VAL A 545 2.92 12.25 -21.95
CA VAL A 545 3.04 13.71 -21.90
C VAL A 545 4.03 14.15 -20.82
N SER A 546 4.53 15.37 -20.94
CA SER A 546 5.31 16.05 -19.92
C SER A 546 4.69 17.41 -19.59
N TYR A 547 4.63 17.75 -18.30
CA TYR A 547 4.22 19.06 -17.84
C TYR A 547 5.23 19.63 -16.84
N THR A 548 5.38 20.94 -16.84
CA THR A 548 6.27 21.67 -15.94
C THR A 548 5.52 22.71 -15.15
N VAL A 549 5.83 22.81 -13.86
CA VAL A 549 5.46 23.92 -12.99
C VAL A 549 6.73 24.72 -12.70
N GLU A 550 6.74 26.01 -13.04
CA GLU A 550 7.86 26.89 -12.72
C GLU A 550 7.80 27.33 -11.26
N ASN A 551 8.97 27.53 -10.66
CA ASN A 551 9.07 28.10 -9.32
C ASN A 551 8.41 29.50 -9.26
N GLY A 552 7.52 29.69 -8.29
CA GLY A 552 6.69 30.87 -8.11
C GLY A 552 5.36 30.81 -8.85
N ARG A 553 5.05 29.72 -9.56
CA ARG A 553 3.80 29.55 -10.31
C ARG A 553 3.03 28.33 -9.83
N SER A 554 1.70 28.40 -9.99
CA SER A 554 0.77 27.32 -9.72
C SER A 554 -0.01 26.94 -10.98
N THR A 555 0.69 26.89 -12.11
CA THR A 555 0.13 26.61 -13.45
C THR A 555 0.93 25.52 -14.13
N LEU A 556 0.25 24.72 -14.95
CA LEU A 556 0.86 23.60 -15.68
C LEU A 556 1.22 24.03 -17.11
N ILE A 557 2.50 23.92 -17.45
CA ILE A 557 3.02 24.28 -18.78
C ILE A 557 3.36 22.97 -19.52
N PRO A 558 2.74 22.70 -20.69
CA PRO A 558 3.14 21.56 -21.53
C PRO A 558 4.62 21.65 -21.89
N GLY A 559 5.35 20.54 -21.72
CA GLY A 559 6.81 20.46 -21.88
C GLY A 559 7.29 19.75 -23.13
#